data_AF-A0A7Z0WPL0-F1
#
_entry.id   AF-A0A7Z0WPL0-F1
#
_cell.length_a   1.000
_cell.length_b   1.000
_cell.length_c   1.000
_cell.angle_alpha   90.00
_cell.angle_beta   90.00
_cell.angle_gamma   90.00
#
_symmetry.space_group_name_H-M   'P 1'
#
loop_
_entity.id
_entity.type
_entity.pdbx_description
1 polymer ?
#
loop_
_entity_poly.entity_id
_entity_poly.type
_entity_poly.pdbx_seq_one_letter_code
_entity_poly.pdbx_strand_id
1 'polypeptide(L)'
;MAEAGGIPAWRRFWSADVRRRTVVTVLAAGWLLAVGSLVVPELVTSDAARDTRDVFCLQAGEQDALADAAVALGLAQPGSTPDNLLLAGDTAGDTAGDAVTVHDWRRDHNADFVRACDALSSVRGKATPSGGGLGGVVLPVVTLVLTSALTYATTRRQRRSDQGENDAVALRGAVDDYTRAATEFLDSRVSFPADLPPAAMDAARDALVGRLNGIAARRPDWIAVRDVVTLLRDGDLGTSLDAGLRAHRDATTRLRAIGDLRARVAQVSDTGYLVADAIAEHGSVHRRLTRPNGGLT
;
A
#
# COMPACT_ATOMS: atom_id res chain seq x y z
N MET A 1 -26.83 -38.60 22.75
CA MET A 1 -26.31 -37.57 23.68
C MET A 1 -25.98 -36.36 22.84
N ALA A 2 -26.73 -35.27 23.02
CA ALA A 2 -26.66 -34.07 22.19
C ALA A 2 -25.75 -33.04 22.88
N GLU A 3 -24.63 -32.70 22.24
CA GLU A 3 -23.76 -31.61 22.68
C GLU A 3 -24.36 -30.27 22.26
N ALA A 4 -24.66 -29.45 23.26
CA ALA A 4 -25.16 -28.11 23.10
C ALA A 4 -24.06 -27.18 22.57
N GLY A 5 -24.30 -26.59 21.40
CA GLY A 5 -23.43 -25.57 20.79
C GLY A 5 -23.39 -24.30 21.63
N GLY A 6 -22.31 -24.13 22.40
CA GLY A 6 -22.00 -22.90 23.10
C GLY A 6 -21.51 -21.81 22.15
N ILE A 7 -22.26 -20.71 22.05
CA ILE A 7 -21.84 -19.51 21.32
C ILE A 7 -20.62 -18.91 22.03
N PRO A 8 -19.49 -18.66 21.36
CA PRO A 8 -18.26 -18.21 22.00
C PRO A 8 -18.38 -16.78 22.57
N ALA A 9 -17.88 -16.61 23.80
CA ALA A 9 -18.07 -15.44 24.67
C ALA A 9 -17.49 -14.12 24.16
N TRP A 10 -16.64 -14.12 23.12
CA TRP A 10 -15.99 -12.91 22.62
C TRP A 10 -16.91 -11.96 21.82
N ARG A 11 -18.14 -12.37 21.49
CA ARG A 11 -19.10 -11.52 20.75
C ARG A 11 -19.91 -10.52 21.59
N ARG A 12 -19.80 -10.48 22.92
CA ARG A 12 -20.68 -9.64 23.78
C ARG A 12 -20.14 -8.27 24.20
N PHE A 13 -18.92 -7.87 23.83
CA PHE A 13 -18.28 -6.70 24.45
C PHE A 13 -18.34 -5.36 23.68
N TRP A 14 -19.02 -5.26 22.54
CA TRP A 14 -18.84 -4.10 21.63
C TRP A 14 -20.06 -3.23 21.29
N SER A 15 -21.19 -3.28 22.00
CA SER A 15 -22.43 -2.66 21.47
C SER A 15 -23.10 -1.51 22.23
N ALA A 16 -22.67 -1.07 23.42
CA ALA A 16 -23.42 -0.02 24.15
C ALA A 16 -22.69 1.32 24.34
N ASP A 17 -21.40 1.33 24.69
CA ASP A 17 -20.76 2.59 25.16
C ASP A 17 -20.17 3.49 24.08
N VAL A 18 -19.79 2.93 22.92
CA VAL A 18 -19.10 3.71 21.88
C VAL A 18 -20.03 4.73 21.18
N ARG A 19 -21.35 4.51 21.19
CA ARG A 19 -22.32 5.40 20.52
C ARG A 19 -22.61 6.70 21.27
N ARG A 20 -22.46 6.76 22.60
CA ARG A 20 -22.76 7.99 23.36
C ARG A 20 -21.64 9.03 23.32
N ARG A 21 -20.38 8.61 23.19
CA ARG A 21 -19.24 9.55 23.13
C ARG A 21 -19.02 10.21 21.78
N THR A 22 -19.54 9.64 20.69
CA THR A 22 -19.40 10.21 19.33
C THR A 22 -20.40 11.34 19.03
N VAL A 23 -21.55 11.39 19.70
CA VAL A 23 -22.57 12.42 19.44
C VAL A 23 -22.21 13.77 20.07
N VAL A 24 -21.49 13.77 21.19
CA VAL A 24 -21.17 15.01 21.94
C VAL A 24 -20.03 15.82 21.29
N THR A 25 -19.07 15.18 20.63
CA THR A 25 -17.97 15.88 19.95
C THR A 25 -18.38 16.56 18.64
N VAL A 26 -19.41 16.06 17.94
CA VAL A 26 -19.87 16.66 16.67
C VAL A 26 -20.56 18.01 16.88
N LEU A 27 -21.27 18.20 17.99
CA LEU A 27 -21.99 19.46 18.27
C LEU A 27 -21.05 20.60 18.69
N ALA A 28 -19.94 20.31 19.38
CA ALA A 28 -18.97 21.34 19.78
C ALA A 28 -18.14 21.86 18.58
N ALA A 29 -17.81 21.01 17.62
CA ALA A 29 -17.12 21.41 16.40
C ALA A 29 -17.99 22.30 15.49
N GLY A 30 -19.31 22.07 15.46
CA GLY A 30 -20.24 22.89 14.68
C GLY A 30 -20.37 24.32 15.20
N TRP A 31 -20.27 24.54 16.52
CA TRP A 31 -20.43 25.87 17.11
C TRP A 31 -19.19 26.77 16.95
N LEU A 32 -17.99 26.19 16.94
CA LEU A 32 -16.75 26.95 16.71
C LEU A 32 -16.63 27.46 15.26
N LEU A 33 -17.23 26.77 14.28
CA LEU A 33 -17.24 27.21 12.88
C LEU A 33 -18.23 28.36 12.60
N ALA A 34 -19.25 28.55 13.44
CA ALA A 34 -20.26 29.60 13.22
C ALA A 34 -19.81 31.00 13.68
N VAL A 35 -18.86 31.10 14.62
CA VAL A 35 -18.43 32.38 15.21
C VAL A 35 -17.17 32.96 14.53
N GLY A 36 -16.41 32.15 13.80
CA GLY A 36 -15.17 32.59 13.13
C GLY A 36 -15.32 33.35 11.82
N SER A 37 -16.53 33.44 11.23
CA SER A 37 -16.72 33.90 9.84
C SER A 37 -16.90 35.41 9.65
N LEU A 38 -16.73 36.23 10.69
CA LEU A 38 -17.01 37.69 10.60
C LEU A 38 -15.77 38.58 10.48
N VAL A 39 -14.57 38.03 10.35
CA VAL A 39 -13.35 38.81 10.12
C VAL A 39 -12.46 38.10 9.11
N VAL A 40 -12.66 38.38 7.81
CA VAL A 40 -11.63 38.07 6.79
C VAL A 40 -10.94 39.39 6.45
N PRO A 41 -9.71 39.62 6.92
CA PRO A 41 -8.92 40.76 6.47
C PRO A 41 -8.51 40.54 5.01
N GLU A 42 -8.81 41.55 4.21
CA GLU A 42 -8.51 41.70 2.79
C GLU A 42 -7.01 41.99 2.60
N LEU A 43 -6.15 41.02 2.95
CA LEU A 43 -4.69 41.09 2.77
C LEU A 43 -4.17 39.70 2.38
N VAL A 44 -4.73 39.10 1.33
CA VAL A 44 -4.02 38.02 0.63
C VAL A 44 -2.93 38.70 -0.18
N THR A 45 -1.71 38.69 0.36
CA THR A 45 -0.52 39.15 -0.37
C THR A 45 -0.40 38.34 -1.67
N SER A 46 0.09 38.98 -2.74
CA SER A 46 0.21 38.36 -4.06
C SER A 46 0.99 37.03 -4.05
N ASP A 47 1.85 36.84 -3.06
CA ASP A 47 2.66 35.64 -2.90
C ASP A 47 1.83 34.45 -2.39
N ALA A 48 0.90 34.66 -1.46
CA ALA A 48 0.01 33.59 -0.99
C ALA A 48 -0.96 33.09 -2.10
N ALA A 49 -1.37 34.00 -3.00
CA ALA A 49 -2.18 33.64 -4.16
C ALA A 49 -1.40 32.80 -5.19
N ARG A 50 -0.10 33.05 -5.35
CA ARG A 50 0.79 32.24 -6.21
C ARG A 50 1.04 30.86 -5.60
N ASP A 51 1.34 30.78 -4.31
CA ASP A 51 1.57 29.50 -3.62
C ASP A 51 0.34 28.59 -3.70
N THR A 52 -0.86 29.15 -3.50
CA THR A 52 -2.11 28.38 -3.57
C THR A 52 -2.36 27.83 -4.98
N ARG A 53 -2.04 28.63 -6.01
CA ARG A 53 -2.19 28.25 -7.41
C ARG A 53 -1.24 27.12 -7.80
N ASP A 54 0.03 27.22 -7.39
CA ASP A 54 1.03 26.19 -7.66
C ASP A 54 0.67 24.87 -6.98
N VAL A 55 0.24 24.93 -5.71
CA VAL A 55 -0.23 23.73 -4.99
C VAL A 55 -1.44 23.09 -5.68
N PHE A 56 -2.37 23.89 -6.19
CA PHE A 56 -3.53 23.39 -6.93
C PHE A 56 -3.11 22.66 -8.21
N CYS A 57 -2.30 23.28 -9.06
CA CYS A 57 -1.91 22.70 -10.35
C CYS A 57 -0.94 21.51 -10.23
N LEU A 58 -0.23 21.38 -9.11
CA LEU A 58 0.67 20.24 -8.84
C LEU A 58 -0.02 19.08 -8.13
N GLN A 59 -1.27 19.22 -7.70
CA GLN A 59 -2.00 18.12 -7.08
C GLN A 59 -2.16 16.96 -8.07
N ALA A 60 -1.91 15.72 -7.66
CA ALA A 60 -1.88 14.56 -8.57
C ALA A 60 -3.15 14.39 -9.44
N GLY A 61 -4.32 14.81 -8.96
CA GLY A 61 -5.57 14.78 -9.74
C GLY A 61 -5.72 15.89 -10.79
N GLU A 62 -4.86 16.90 -10.74
CA GLU A 62 -4.85 18.07 -11.64
C GLU A 62 -3.76 17.98 -12.70
N GLN A 63 -2.74 17.14 -12.50
CA GLN A 63 -1.59 17.07 -13.40
C GLN A 63 -1.97 16.59 -14.81
N ASP A 64 -2.91 15.65 -14.94
CA ASP A 64 -3.44 15.22 -16.25
C ASP A 64 -4.13 16.39 -16.97
N ALA A 65 -4.99 17.11 -16.25
CA ALA A 65 -5.72 18.26 -16.80
C ALA A 65 -4.77 19.43 -17.12
N LEU A 66 -3.67 19.57 -16.38
CA LEU A 66 -2.61 20.54 -16.64
C LEU A 66 -1.83 20.18 -17.91
N ALA A 67 -1.50 18.89 -18.11
CA ALA A 67 -0.87 18.41 -19.33
C ALA A 67 -1.77 18.64 -20.55
N ASP A 68 -3.07 18.34 -20.44
CA ASP A 68 -4.06 18.63 -21.48
C ASP A 68 -4.15 20.14 -21.80
N ALA A 69 -4.14 20.98 -20.76
CA ALA A 69 -4.13 22.44 -20.94
C ALA A 69 -2.85 22.92 -21.64
N ALA A 70 -1.70 22.32 -21.33
CA ALA A 70 -0.44 22.61 -22.01
C ALA A 70 -0.51 22.22 -23.49
N VAL A 71 -1.07 21.06 -23.82
CA VAL A 71 -1.29 20.63 -25.22
C VAL A 71 -2.24 21.58 -25.94
N ALA A 72 -3.35 21.97 -25.31
CA ALA A 72 -4.33 22.88 -25.89
C ALA A 72 -3.76 24.28 -26.17
N LEU A 73 -2.81 24.73 -25.37
CA LEU A 73 -2.09 26.01 -25.56
C LEU A 73 -0.91 25.90 -26.54
N GLY A 74 -0.62 24.72 -27.07
CA GLY A 74 0.55 24.47 -27.92
C GLY A 74 1.87 24.61 -27.18
N LEU A 75 1.87 24.38 -25.85
CA LEU A 75 3.06 24.35 -25.00
C LEU A 75 3.67 22.94 -24.91
N ALA A 76 2.85 21.92 -25.11
CA ALA A 76 3.24 20.51 -25.15
C ALA A 76 2.69 19.82 -26.41
N GLN A 77 3.32 18.74 -26.84
CA GLN A 77 2.92 17.94 -27.99
C GLN A 77 1.80 16.95 -27.62
N PRO A 78 0.94 16.57 -28.58
CA PRO A 78 -0.06 15.53 -28.36
C PRO A 78 0.55 14.22 -27.85
N GLY A 79 -0.11 13.58 -26.87
CA GLY A 79 0.40 12.36 -26.23
C GLY A 79 1.27 12.60 -24.99
N SER A 80 1.48 13.85 -24.60
CA SER A 80 2.14 14.20 -23.35
C SER A 80 1.35 13.69 -22.13
N THR A 81 2.07 13.20 -21.12
CA THR A 81 1.52 12.79 -19.82
C THR A 81 2.20 13.56 -18.69
N PRO A 82 1.68 13.54 -17.44
CA PRO A 82 2.33 14.22 -16.32
C PRO A 82 3.80 13.83 -16.08
N ASP A 83 4.14 12.57 -16.36
CA ASP A 83 5.48 12.02 -16.18
C ASP A 83 6.37 12.19 -17.43
N ASN A 84 5.77 12.51 -18.59
CA ASN A 84 6.47 12.70 -19.86
C ASN A 84 5.79 13.81 -20.68
N LEU A 85 6.05 15.07 -20.32
CA LEU A 85 5.69 16.22 -21.13
C LEU A 85 6.69 16.39 -22.27
N LEU A 86 6.18 16.36 -23.50
CA LEU A 86 6.95 16.61 -24.71
C LEU A 86 6.78 18.10 -25.06
N LEU A 87 7.77 18.94 -24.78
CA LEU A 87 7.63 20.39 -24.97
C LEU A 87 7.54 20.78 -26.46
N ALA A 88 6.75 21.81 -26.75
CA ALA A 88 6.62 22.36 -28.09
C ALA A 88 7.65 23.47 -28.30
N GLY A 89 8.57 23.30 -29.25
CA GLY A 89 9.56 24.34 -29.62
C GLY A 89 11.01 23.88 -29.65
N ASP A 90 11.34 22.76 -29.00
CA ASP A 90 12.69 22.17 -29.03
C ASP A 90 12.99 21.37 -30.31
N THR A 91 12.28 21.67 -31.41
CA THR A 91 12.39 20.97 -32.69
C THR A 91 13.61 21.39 -33.53
N ALA A 92 14.57 22.12 -32.95
CA ALA A 92 15.70 22.68 -33.70
C ALA A 92 16.86 21.70 -33.97
N GLY A 93 16.78 20.43 -33.56
CA GLY A 93 17.79 19.44 -33.99
C GLY A 93 17.53 18.01 -33.52
N ASP A 94 16.93 17.20 -34.39
CA ASP A 94 17.01 15.73 -34.57
C ASP A 94 17.07 14.79 -33.35
N THR A 95 16.86 15.31 -32.15
CA THR A 95 16.74 14.58 -30.90
C THR A 95 15.29 14.71 -30.48
N ALA A 96 14.61 13.58 -30.31
CA ALA A 96 13.30 13.56 -29.68
C ALA A 96 13.41 14.37 -28.39
N GLY A 97 12.68 15.48 -28.30
CA GLY A 97 12.81 16.41 -27.18
C GLY A 97 12.72 15.65 -25.86
N ASP A 98 13.67 15.93 -24.96
CA ASP A 98 13.75 15.23 -23.68
C ASP A 98 12.41 15.36 -22.97
N ALA A 99 11.79 14.22 -22.70
CA ALA A 99 10.54 14.19 -21.96
C ALA A 99 10.82 14.67 -20.54
N VAL A 100 10.10 15.72 -20.12
CA VAL A 100 10.25 16.30 -18.79
C VAL A 100 9.04 15.98 -17.92
N THR A 101 9.24 15.86 -16.62
CA THR A 101 8.11 15.73 -15.68
C THR A 101 7.43 17.09 -15.49
N VAL A 102 6.16 17.11 -15.05
CA VAL A 102 5.47 18.36 -14.65
C VAL A 102 6.29 19.16 -13.62
N HIS A 103 7.01 18.48 -12.72
CA HIS A 103 7.82 19.14 -11.71
C HIS A 103 9.06 19.83 -12.30
N ASP A 104 9.76 19.16 -13.23
CA ASP A 104 10.90 19.74 -13.94
C ASP A 104 10.44 20.85 -14.88
N TRP A 105 9.31 20.68 -15.56
CA TRP A 105 8.69 21.70 -16.38
C TRP A 105 8.36 22.97 -15.58
N ARG A 106 7.79 22.85 -14.37
CA ARG A 106 7.57 24.01 -13.47
C ARG A 106 8.86 24.74 -13.12
N ARG A 107 9.94 24.00 -12.85
CA ARG A 107 11.23 24.56 -12.43
C ARG A 107 11.92 25.28 -13.58
N ASP A 108 11.97 24.62 -14.74
CA ASP A 108 12.84 25.02 -15.85
C ASP A 108 12.08 25.88 -16.88
N HIS A 109 10.75 25.78 -16.93
CA HIS A 109 9.85 26.50 -17.85
C HIS A 109 8.67 27.16 -17.09
N ASN A 110 8.97 27.83 -15.98
CA ASN A 110 7.94 28.36 -15.07
C ASN A 110 6.87 29.24 -15.73
N ALA A 111 7.25 30.08 -16.70
CA ALA A 111 6.32 30.97 -17.39
C ALA A 111 5.24 30.21 -18.18
N ASP A 112 5.62 29.11 -18.83
CA ASP A 112 4.70 28.26 -19.60
C ASP A 112 3.84 27.40 -18.68
N PHE A 113 4.41 26.90 -17.58
CA PHE A 113 3.65 26.25 -16.52
C PHE A 113 2.56 27.17 -15.96
N VAL A 114 2.89 28.41 -15.61
CA VAL A 114 1.93 29.39 -15.07
C VAL A 114 0.81 29.67 -16.08
N ARG A 115 1.14 29.81 -17.37
CA ARG A 115 0.13 29.99 -18.43
C ARG A 115 -0.83 28.81 -18.53
N ALA A 116 -0.34 27.58 -18.50
CA ALA A 116 -1.19 26.39 -18.55
C ALA A 116 -2.05 26.26 -17.29
N CYS A 117 -1.48 26.55 -16.12
CA CYS A 117 -2.19 26.55 -14.86
C CYS A 117 -3.28 27.65 -14.80
N ASP A 118 -3.03 28.82 -15.37
CA ASP A 118 -4.02 29.88 -15.52
C ASP A 118 -5.15 29.48 -16.47
N ALA A 119 -4.83 28.81 -17.59
CA ALA A 119 -5.85 28.26 -18.47
C ALA A 119 -6.72 27.21 -17.76
N LEU A 120 -6.11 26.26 -17.06
CA LEU A 120 -6.81 25.22 -16.28
C LEU A 120 -7.72 25.83 -15.21
N SER A 121 -7.20 26.77 -14.42
CA SER A 121 -7.97 27.44 -13.36
C SER A 121 -9.09 28.31 -13.92
N SER A 122 -8.93 28.91 -15.11
CA SER A 122 -9.99 29.70 -15.76
C SER A 122 -11.19 28.85 -16.23
N VAL A 123 -10.94 27.60 -16.63
CA VAL A 123 -12.00 26.66 -17.04
C VAL A 123 -12.82 26.22 -15.82
N ARG A 124 -12.15 25.97 -14.69
CA ARG A 124 -12.81 25.55 -13.44
C ARG A 124 -13.42 26.70 -12.66
N GLY A 125 -12.81 27.89 -12.69
CA GLY A 125 -13.30 29.10 -12.02
C GLY A 125 -14.56 29.69 -12.65
N LYS A 126 -14.81 29.43 -13.94
CA LYS A 126 -16.04 29.88 -14.63
C LYS A 126 -17.30 29.11 -14.27
N ALA A 127 -17.20 28.04 -13.46
CA ALA A 127 -18.35 27.39 -12.85
C ALA A 127 -18.93 28.21 -11.67
N THR A 128 -18.79 29.53 -11.66
CA THR A 128 -19.58 30.42 -10.82
C THR A 128 -21.05 30.38 -11.26
N PRO A 129 -21.98 29.86 -10.44
CA PRO A 129 -23.40 29.95 -10.75
C PRO A 129 -23.80 31.42 -10.68
N SER A 130 -24.08 32.00 -11.85
CA SER A 130 -24.81 33.26 -11.98
C SER A 130 -26.25 33.03 -11.53
N GLY A 131 -26.50 33.13 -10.23
CA GLY A 131 -27.82 32.91 -9.64
C GLY A 131 -28.00 33.73 -8.37
N GLY A 132 -28.47 34.97 -8.54
CA GLY A 132 -28.98 35.78 -7.44
C GLY A 132 -30.18 35.08 -6.80
N GLY A 133 -30.13 34.87 -5.49
CA GLY A 133 -31.20 34.28 -4.70
C GLY A 133 -30.63 33.73 -3.40
N LEU A 134 -31.36 33.88 -2.29
CA LEU A 134 -30.98 33.59 -0.91
C LEU A 134 -30.56 32.12 -0.59
N GLY A 135 -30.23 31.29 -1.60
CA GLY A 135 -29.54 29.99 -1.46
C GLY A 135 -28.00 30.06 -1.41
N GLY A 136 -27.41 31.26 -1.41
CA GLY A 136 -25.98 31.53 -1.59
C GLY A 136 -25.00 31.11 -0.49
N VAL A 137 -25.45 30.51 0.61
CA VAL A 137 -24.55 30.04 1.70
C VAL A 137 -24.35 28.52 1.68
N VAL A 138 -25.24 27.75 1.04
CA VAL A 138 -25.20 26.28 1.10
C VAL A 138 -24.15 25.70 0.14
N LEU A 139 -23.93 26.35 -1.00
CA LEU A 139 -23.01 25.85 -2.04
C LEU A 139 -21.52 25.82 -1.63
N PRO A 140 -20.91 26.87 -1.04
CA PRO A 140 -19.50 26.85 -0.67
C PRO A 140 -19.20 25.88 0.49
N VAL A 141 -20.18 25.60 1.35
CA VAL A 141 -20.04 24.61 2.43
C VAL A 141 -20.03 23.19 1.85
N VAL A 142 -20.89 22.91 0.86
CA VAL A 142 -20.94 21.59 0.22
C VAL A 142 -19.66 21.28 -0.56
N THR A 143 -19.07 22.26 -1.24
CA THR A 143 -17.78 22.06 -1.94
C THR A 143 -16.62 21.86 -0.96
N LEU A 144 -16.55 22.62 0.14
CA LEU A 144 -15.54 22.40 1.20
C LEU A 144 -15.65 21.02 1.85
N VAL A 145 -16.87 20.52 2.07
CA VAL A 145 -17.10 19.17 2.62
C VAL A 145 -16.73 18.08 1.60
N LEU A 146 -17.02 18.27 0.33
CA LEU A 146 -16.67 17.31 -0.73
C LEU A 146 -15.16 17.23 -0.96
N THR A 147 -14.44 18.36 -1.00
CA THR A 147 -12.98 18.38 -1.18
C THR A 147 -12.28 17.75 0.03
N SER A 148 -12.70 18.07 1.26
CA SER A 148 -12.14 17.44 2.46
C SER A 148 -12.43 15.94 2.53
N ALA A 149 -13.63 15.48 2.11
CA ALA A 149 -13.93 14.05 2.01
C ALA A 149 -13.07 13.34 0.95
N LEU A 150 -12.83 13.97 -0.20
CA LEU A 150 -11.99 13.43 -1.27
C LEU A 150 -10.52 13.37 -0.84
N THR A 151 -9.99 14.42 -0.22
CA THR A 151 -8.62 14.44 0.35
C THR A 151 -8.46 13.38 1.43
N TYR A 152 -9.46 13.19 2.30
CA TYR A 152 -9.42 12.12 3.29
C TYR A 152 -9.43 10.72 2.64
N ALA A 153 -10.25 10.51 1.60
CA ALA A 153 -10.32 9.24 0.89
C ALA A 153 -9.01 8.90 0.16
N THR A 154 -8.39 9.88 -0.50
CA THR A 154 -7.09 9.73 -1.20
C THR A 154 -5.95 9.48 -0.21
N THR A 155 -5.85 10.28 0.86
CA THR A 155 -4.85 10.08 1.93
C THR A 155 -4.98 8.70 2.55
N ARG A 156 -6.21 8.23 2.79
CA ARG A 156 -6.46 6.90 3.35
C ARG A 156 -6.09 5.79 2.36
N ARG A 157 -6.28 6.01 1.06
CA ARG A 157 -5.88 5.06 0.01
C ARG A 157 -4.36 4.98 -0.09
N GLN A 158 -3.69 6.11 -0.09
CA GLN A 158 -2.23 6.19 -0.18
C GLN A 158 -1.57 5.52 1.04
N ARG A 159 -2.02 5.85 2.26
CA ARG A 159 -1.54 5.17 3.48
C ARG A 159 -1.71 3.66 3.46
N ARG A 160 -2.80 3.16 2.86
CA ARG A 160 -3.00 1.70 2.70
C ARG A 160 -2.04 1.11 1.68
N SER A 161 -1.69 1.86 0.64
CA SER A 161 -0.71 1.44 -0.35
C SER A 161 0.68 1.37 0.24
N ASP A 162 1.12 2.44 0.88
CA ASP A 162 2.43 2.52 1.52
C ASP A 162 2.57 1.44 2.60
N GLN A 163 1.50 1.19 3.36
CA GLN A 163 1.48 0.11 4.35
C GLN A 163 1.57 -1.27 3.70
N GLY A 164 0.89 -1.51 2.57
CA GLY A 164 0.98 -2.77 1.83
C GLY A 164 2.38 -3.04 1.29
N GLU A 165 3.02 -2.01 0.71
CA GLU A 165 4.38 -2.13 0.18
C GLU A 165 5.40 -2.41 1.29
N ASN A 166 5.31 -1.70 2.42
CA ASN A 166 6.15 -1.97 3.59
C ASN A 166 5.93 -3.38 4.17
N ASP A 167 4.68 -3.83 4.27
CA ASP A 167 4.35 -5.19 4.71
C ASP A 167 4.96 -6.25 3.76
N ALA A 168 4.90 -6.01 2.45
CA ALA A 168 5.45 -6.91 1.42
C ALA A 168 6.98 -6.98 1.47
N VAL A 169 7.68 -5.84 1.49
CA VAL A 169 9.15 -5.78 1.62
C VAL A 169 9.60 -6.51 2.88
N ALA A 170 8.92 -6.26 3.99
CA ALA A 170 9.32 -6.80 5.26
C ALA A 170 8.96 -8.30 5.38
N LEU A 171 7.97 -8.80 4.64
CA LEU A 171 7.74 -10.25 4.46
C LEU A 171 8.84 -10.90 3.62
N ARG A 172 9.24 -10.30 2.48
CA ARG A 172 10.34 -10.82 1.64
C ARG A 172 11.63 -10.97 2.44
N GLY A 173 11.99 -9.96 3.23
CA GLY A 173 13.16 -10.04 4.11
C GLY A 173 13.09 -11.19 5.12
N ALA A 174 11.92 -11.46 5.71
CA ALA A 174 11.75 -12.59 6.63
C ALA A 174 11.81 -13.96 5.91
N VAL A 175 11.34 -14.05 4.67
CA VAL A 175 11.46 -15.24 3.82
C VAL A 175 12.92 -15.50 3.48
N ASP A 176 13.68 -14.46 3.12
CA ASP A 176 15.11 -14.57 2.81
C ASP A 176 15.93 -14.99 4.03
N ASP A 177 15.67 -14.37 5.19
CA ASP A 177 16.34 -14.71 6.45
C ASP A 177 16.09 -16.18 6.85
N TYR A 178 14.85 -16.64 6.73
CA TYR A 178 14.50 -18.04 6.99
C TYR A 178 15.16 -18.99 5.99
N THR A 179 15.07 -18.71 4.69
CA THR A 179 15.61 -19.57 3.62
C THR A 179 17.14 -19.71 3.76
N ARG A 180 17.82 -18.60 4.05
CA ARG A 180 19.26 -18.57 4.32
C ARG A 180 19.61 -19.41 5.54
N ALA A 181 18.97 -19.17 6.69
CA ALA A 181 19.24 -19.90 7.92
C ALA A 181 18.92 -21.41 7.79
N ALA A 182 17.84 -21.78 7.10
CA ALA A 182 17.48 -23.16 6.84
C ALA A 182 18.48 -23.86 5.91
N THR A 183 18.95 -23.18 4.86
CA THR A 183 19.94 -23.74 3.93
C THR A 183 21.30 -23.93 4.63
N GLU A 184 21.76 -22.93 5.38
CA GLU A 184 22.98 -23.03 6.19
C GLU A 184 22.88 -24.19 7.21
N PHE A 185 21.73 -24.35 7.86
CA PHE A 185 21.48 -25.49 8.76
C PHE A 185 21.59 -26.82 8.01
N LEU A 186 20.89 -26.98 6.87
CA LEU A 186 20.89 -28.23 6.10
C LEU A 186 22.28 -28.55 5.54
N ASP A 187 23.02 -27.55 5.08
CA ASP A 187 24.40 -27.69 4.58
C ASP A 187 25.37 -28.09 5.68
N SER A 188 25.20 -27.55 6.89
CA SER A 188 26.00 -27.96 8.05
C SER A 188 25.78 -29.43 8.38
N ARG A 189 24.53 -29.93 8.27
CA ARG A 189 24.21 -31.36 8.48
C ARG A 189 24.81 -32.30 7.45
N VAL A 190 25.14 -31.81 6.25
CA VAL A 190 25.87 -32.59 5.23
C VAL A 190 27.37 -32.62 5.54
N SER A 191 27.95 -31.46 5.89
CA SER A 191 29.40 -31.28 5.95
C SER A 191 30.02 -31.71 7.29
N PHE A 192 29.36 -31.37 8.40
CA PHE A 192 29.84 -31.67 9.74
C PHE A 192 28.62 -31.92 10.65
N PRO A 193 28.34 -33.16 11.09
CA PRO A 193 27.21 -33.45 11.98
C PRO A 193 27.33 -32.86 13.40
N ALA A 194 28.15 -31.82 13.60
CA ALA A 194 28.30 -31.10 14.84
C ALA A 194 27.00 -30.34 15.22
N ASP A 195 26.82 -30.15 16.52
CA ASP A 195 25.68 -29.45 17.13
C ASP A 195 25.76 -27.93 16.93
N LEU A 196 25.71 -27.46 15.68
CA LEU A 196 25.44 -26.06 15.42
C LEU A 196 24.04 -25.73 15.98
N PRO A 197 23.93 -24.69 16.83
CA PRO A 197 22.70 -24.43 17.54
C PRO A 197 21.60 -24.01 16.57
N PRO A 198 20.41 -24.64 16.62
CA PRO A 198 19.28 -24.32 15.74
C PRO A 198 18.67 -22.93 16.00
N ALA A 199 19.18 -22.20 16.99
CA ALA A 199 18.64 -20.93 17.47
C ALA A 199 18.47 -19.86 16.37
N ALA A 200 19.39 -19.76 15.41
CA ALA A 200 19.28 -18.80 14.31
C ALA A 200 18.12 -19.17 13.35
N MET A 201 18.00 -20.46 13.02
CA MET A 201 16.91 -20.97 12.18
C MET A 201 15.56 -20.84 12.91
N ASP A 202 15.50 -21.20 14.19
CA ASP A 202 14.30 -21.10 15.01
C ASP A 202 13.82 -19.64 15.12
N ALA A 203 14.72 -18.69 15.36
CA ALA A 203 14.39 -17.27 15.43
C ALA A 203 13.88 -16.73 14.08
N ALA A 204 14.53 -17.10 12.96
CA ALA A 204 14.08 -16.70 11.62
C ALA A 204 12.70 -17.31 11.27
N ARG A 205 12.48 -18.57 11.66
CA ARG A 205 11.18 -19.24 11.51
C ARG A 205 10.08 -18.54 12.30
N ASP A 206 10.34 -18.21 13.57
CA ASP A 206 9.37 -17.53 14.44
C ASP A 206 9.03 -16.13 13.91
N ALA A 207 10.02 -15.41 13.39
CA ALA A 207 9.82 -14.11 12.74
C ALA A 207 8.92 -14.22 11.50
N LEU A 208 9.19 -15.19 10.61
CA LEU A 208 8.38 -15.45 9.42
C LEU A 208 6.94 -15.85 9.80
N VAL A 209 6.79 -16.80 10.74
CA VAL A 209 5.49 -17.25 11.26
C VAL A 209 4.70 -16.11 11.90
N GLY A 210 5.36 -15.24 12.66
CA GLY A 210 4.73 -14.05 13.25
C GLY A 210 4.14 -13.12 12.19
N ARG A 211 4.89 -12.85 11.12
CA ARG A 211 4.41 -12.02 9.99
C ARG A 211 3.25 -12.68 9.24
N LEU A 212 3.37 -13.96 8.90
CA LEU A 212 2.33 -14.71 8.19
C LEU A 212 1.02 -14.78 9.01
N ASN A 213 1.10 -14.95 10.33
CA ASN A 213 -0.08 -14.88 11.21
C ASN A 213 -0.75 -13.51 11.19
N GLY A 214 0.05 -12.43 11.18
CA GLY A 214 -0.47 -11.06 11.03
C GLY A 214 -1.24 -10.88 9.73
N ILE A 215 -0.75 -11.46 8.63
CA ILE A 215 -1.40 -11.45 7.32
C ILE A 215 -2.67 -12.31 7.33
N ALA A 216 -2.60 -13.53 7.85
CA ALA A 216 -3.74 -14.46 7.93
C ALA A 216 -4.90 -13.88 8.76
N ALA A 217 -4.62 -13.12 9.82
CA ALA A 217 -5.63 -12.43 10.62
C ALA A 217 -6.37 -11.35 9.81
N ARG A 218 -5.70 -10.68 8.87
CA ARG A 218 -6.29 -9.68 7.97
C ARG A 218 -6.94 -10.30 6.72
N ARG A 219 -6.50 -11.49 6.32
CA ARG A 219 -6.88 -12.20 5.10
C ARG A 219 -7.21 -13.68 5.41
N PRO A 220 -8.32 -13.96 6.11
CA PRO A 220 -8.63 -15.33 6.58
C PRO A 220 -8.96 -16.32 5.45
N ASP A 221 -9.26 -15.80 4.27
CA ASP A 221 -9.55 -16.51 3.03
C ASP A 221 -8.29 -16.93 2.25
N TRP A 222 -7.10 -16.46 2.64
CA TRP A 222 -5.83 -16.84 2.02
C TRP A 222 -5.32 -18.15 2.64
N ILE A 223 -5.84 -19.26 2.13
CA ILE A 223 -5.55 -20.62 2.63
C ILE A 223 -4.06 -20.92 2.57
N ALA A 224 -3.38 -20.55 1.47
CA ALA A 224 -1.95 -20.80 1.30
C ALA A 224 -1.08 -20.24 2.44
N VAL A 225 -1.45 -19.09 3.02
CA VAL A 225 -0.73 -18.49 4.16
C VAL A 225 -0.84 -19.39 5.39
N ARG A 226 -2.04 -19.94 5.66
CA ARG A 226 -2.28 -20.84 6.80
C ARG A 226 -1.57 -22.17 6.61
N ASP A 227 -1.54 -22.69 5.40
CA ASP A 227 -0.84 -23.94 5.10
C ASP A 227 0.67 -23.78 5.34
N VAL A 228 1.27 -22.66 4.91
CA VAL A 228 2.67 -22.35 5.20
C VAL A 228 2.92 -22.20 6.70
N VAL A 229 2.04 -21.51 7.44
CA VAL A 229 2.17 -21.39 8.91
C VAL A 229 2.10 -22.76 9.59
N THR A 230 1.21 -23.64 9.14
CA THR A 230 1.06 -25.00 9.67
C THR A 230 2.30 -25.83 9.36
N LEU A 231 2.81 -25.77 8.12
CA LEU A 231 4.03 -26.44 7.70
C LEU A 231 5.25 -26.00 8.52
N LEU A 232 5.35 -24.70 8.80
CA LEU A 232 6.46 -24.12 9.59
C LEU A 232 6.34 -24.40 11.09
N ARG A 233 5.13 -24.53 11.66
CA ARG A 233 4.97 -24.79 13.11
C ARG A 233 4.95 -26.27 13.43
N ASP A 234 4.10 -27.00 12.72
CA ASP A 234 3.65 -28.34 13.08
C ASP A 234 4.18 -29.40 12.11
N GLY A 235 4.65 -28.98 10.93
CA GLY A 235 5.18 -29.87 9.89
C GLY A 235 6.68 -30.17 10.01
N ASP A 236 7.21 -30.77 8.95
CA ASP A 236 8.62 -31.20 8.85
C ASP A 236 9.64 -30.06 8.98
N LEU A 237 9.23 -28.81 8.77
CA LEU A 237 10.07 -27.60 8.90
C LEU A 237 10.01 -26.96 10.30
N GLY A 238 9.16 -27.48 11.18
CA GLY A 238 8.96 -26.97 12.53
C GLY A 238 9.93 -27.55 13.54
N THR A 239 9.46 -27.74 14.77
CA THR A 239 10.24 -28.23 15.90
C THR A 239 10.78 -29.66 15.71
N SER A 240 10.24 -30.40 14.74
CA SER A 240 10.61 -31.78 14.43
C SER A 240 11.79 -31.91 13.47
N LEU A 241 12.25 -30.83 12.81
CA LEU A 241 13.24 -30.91 11.73
C LEU A 241 14.55 -31.59 12.19
N ASP A 242 15.09 -31.15 13.31
CA ASP A 242 16.33 -31.69 13.89
C ASP A 242 16.15 -33.13 14.41
N ALA A 243 15.00 -33.42 15.04
CA ALA A 243 14.67 -34.75 15.53
C ALA A 243 14.48 -35.76 14.38
N GLY A 244 13.82 -35.35 13.28
CA GLY A 244 13.59 -36.15 12.09
C GLY A 244 14.89 -36.51 11.39
N LEU A 245 15.80 -35.54 11.23
CA LEU A 245 17.12 -35.80 10.66
C LEU A 245 17.96 -36.75 11.53
N ARG A 246 17.90 -36.62 12.86
CA ARG A 246 18.60 -37.55 13.78
C ARG A 246 18.01 -38.97 13.78
N ALA A 247 16.72 -39.13 13.46
CA ALA A 247 16.09 -40.45 13.41
C ALA A 247 16.67 -41.32 12.28
N HIS A 248 17.20 -40.72 11.21
CA HIS A 248 17.80 -41.42 10.08
C HIS A 248 19.28 -41.76 10.33
N ARG A 249 19.53 -43.00 10.78
CA ARG A 249 20.90 -43.51 11.02
C ARG A 249 21.70 -43.73 9.74
N ASP A 250 21.04 -44.12 8.65
CA ASP A 250 21.66 -44.36 7.35
C ASP A 250 21.96 -43.05 6.61
N ALA A 251 23.17 -42.95 6.03
CA ALA A 251 23.63 -41.75 5.34
C ALA A 251 22.82 -41.45 4.07
N THR A 252 22.47 -42.49 3.29
CA THR A 252 21.69 -42.33 2.04
C THR A 252 20.29 -41.81 2.32
N THR A 253 19.64 -42.39 3.33
CA THR A 253 18.29 -42.00 3.77
C THR A 253 18.28 -40.57 4.29
N ARG A 254 19.29 -40.19 5.08
CA ARG A 254 19.46 -38.82 5.57
C ARG A 254 19.71 -37.80 4.46
N LEU A 255 20.55 -38.13 3.46
CA LEU A 255 20.77 -37.25 2.30
C LEU A 255 19.49 -37.06 1.48
N ARG A 256 18.67 -38.11 1.31
CA ARG A 256 17.36 -37.99 0.67
C ARG A 256 16.43 -37.06 1.47
N ALA A 257 16.34 -37.26 2.78
CA ALA A 257 15.53 -36.42 3.65
C ALA A 257 15.97 -34.94 3.62
N ILE A 258 17.28 -34.66 3.58
CA ILE A 258 17.80 -33.29 3.40
C ILE A 258 17.37 -32.71 2.04
N GLY A 259 17.41 -33.51 0.97
CA GLY A 259 16.90 -33.12 -0.35
C GLY A 259 15.42 -32.73 -0.32
N ASP A 260 14.59 -33.56 0.32
CA ASP A 260 13.16 -33.30 0.47
C ASP A 260 12.89 -32.04 1.30
N LEU A 261 13.65 -31.82 2.38
CA LEU A 261 13.57 -30.60 3.20
C LEU A 261 13.96 -29.35 2.42
N ARG A 262 15.01 -29.40 1.59
CA ARG A 262 15.39 -28.26 0.71
C ARG A 262 14.26 -27.93 -0.27
N ALA A 263 13.61 -28.93 -0.86
CA ALA A 263 12.46 -28.71 -1.74
C ALA A 263 11.30 -28.03 -1.01
N ARG A 264 11.01 -28.44 0.24
CA ARG A 264 9.98 -27.79 1.08
C ARG A 264 10.35 -26.35 1.46
N VAL A 265 11.63 -26.07 1.76
CA VAL A 265 12.11 -24.70 2.03
C VAL A 265 11.91 -23.82 0.79
N ALA A 266 12.26 -24.31 -0.40
CA ALA A 266 12.01 -23.58 -1.65
C ALA A 266 10.51 -23.30 -1.86
N GLN A 267 9.64 -24.28 -1.59
CA GLN A 267 8.19 -24.10 -1.68
C GLN A 267 7.65 -23.04 -0.71
N VAL A 268 8.16 -22.98 0.53
CA VAL A 268 7.82 -21.93 1.49
C VAL A 268 8.28 -20.56 0.97
N SER A 269 9.49 -20.48 0.40
CA SER A 269 10.02 -19.25 -0.20
C SER A 269 9.11 -18.76 -1.33
N ASP A 270 8.85 -19.60 -2.33
CA ASP A 270 8.00 -19.26 -3.48
C ASP A 270 6.61 -18.80 -3.05
N THR A 271 6.01 -19.49 -2.07
CA THR A 271 4.70 -19.10 -1.53
C THR A 271 4.77 -17.78 -0.77
N GLY A 272 5.84 -17.55 0.00
CA GLY A 272 6.09 -16.29 0.71
C GLY A 272 6.23 -15.09 -0.23
N TYR A 273 6.95 -15.26 -1.34
CA TYR A 273 7.07 -14.25 -2.40
C TYR A 273 5.73 -13.98 -3.08
N LEU A 274 4.98 -15.03 -3.42
CA LEU A 274 3.65 -14.89 -4.01
C LEU A 274 2.68 -14.12 -3.07
N VAL A 275 2.76 -14.37 -1.77
CA VAL A 275 2.00 -13.62 -0.75
C VAL A 275 2.45 -12.16 -0.68
N ALA A 276 3.76 -11.89 -0.70
CA ALA A 276 4.30 -10.53 -0.68
C ALA A 276 3.84 -9.71 -1.90
N ASP A 277 3.91 -10.30 -3.10
CA ASP A 277 3.46 -9.64 -4.34
C ASP A 277 1.96 -9.38 -4.31
N ALA A 278 1.16 -10.33 -3.82
CA ALA A 278 -0.28 -10.15 -3.67
C ALA A 278 -0.66 -9.04 -2.66
N ILE A 279 0.17 -8.80 -1.64
CA ILE A 279 0.00 -7.69 -0.70
C ILE A 279 0.32 -6.36 -1.39
N ALA A 280 1.40 -6.31 -2.19
CA ALA A 280 1.80 -5.11 -2.91
C ALA A 280 0.80 -4.69 -4.01
N GLU A 281 0.24 -5.65 -4.75
CA GLU A 281 -0.66 -5.39 -5.89
C GLU A 281 -2.14 -5.12 -5.51
N HIS A 282 -2.48 -4.98 -4.22
CA HIS A 282 -3.86 -4.69 -3.76
C HIS A 282 -4.95 -5.66 -4.26
N GLY A 283 -4.63 -6.94 -4.49
CA GLY A 283 -5.64 -8.01 -4.63
C GLY A 283 -5.93 -8.54 -6.05
N SER A 284 -5.15 -8.16 -7.06
CA SER A 284 -5.19 -8.77 -8.41
C SER A 284 -4.95 -10.30 -8.39
N VAL A 285 -4.13 -10.81 -7.44
CA VAL A 285 -3.65 -12.21 -7.40
C VAL A 285 -4.56 -13.16 -6.60
N HIS A 286 -5.76 -12.71 -6.21
CA HIS A 286 -6.58 -13.38 -5.20
C HIS A 286 -6.92 -14.86 -5.52
N ARG A 287 -7.02 -15.25 -6.80
CA ARG A 287 -7.42 -16.61 -7.20
C ARG A 287 -6.41 -17.71 -6.87
N ARG A 288 -5.10 -17.42 -6.77
CA ARG A 288 -4.08 -18.44 -6.49
C ARG A 288 -3.95 -18.71 -4.98
N LEU A 289 -4.19 -17.70 -4.16
CA LEU A 289 -4.05 -17.79 -2.70
C LEU A 289 -5.27 -18.40 -1.98
N THR A 290 -6.43 -18.41 -2.65
CA THR A 290 -7.70 -18.91 -2.11
C THR A 290 -7.99 -20.36 -2.44
N ARG A 291 -7.34 -20.92 -3.48
CA ARG A 291 -7.46 -22.34 -3.75
C ARG A 291 -6.47 -23.09 -2.85
N PRO A 292 -6.88 -24.22 -2.24
CA PRO A 292 -5.91 -25.11 -1.64
C PRO A 292 -4.92 -25.50 -2.72
N ASN A 293 -3.64 -25.23 -2.49
CA ASN A 293 -2.60 -25.77 -3.35
C ASN A 293 -2.73 -27.28 -3.26
N GLY A 294 -3.20 -27.93 -4.33
CA GLY A 294 -3.40 -29.38 -4.39
C GLY A 294 -2.10 -30.20 -4.30
N GLY A 295 -1.05 -29.65 -3.69
CA GLY A 295 0.27 -30.24 -3.53
C GLY A 295 0.99 -29.82 -2.25
N LEU A 296 0.27 -29.46 -1.18
CA LEU A 296 0.85 -29.23 0.17
C LEU A 296 0.63 -30.40 1.15
N THR A 297 0.05 -31.51 0.69
CA THR A 297 -0.11 -32.76 1.47
C THR A 297 1.02 -33.74 1.19
#